data_AF-A0A7D8YI21-F1
#
_entry.id   AF-A0A7D8YI21-F1
#
_cell.length_a   1.000
_cell.length_b   1.000
_cell.length_c   1.000
_cell.angle_alpha   90.00
_cell.angle_beta   90.00
_cell.angle_gamma   90.00
#
_symmetry.space_group_name_H-M   'P 1'
#
loop_
_entity.id
_entity.type
_entity.pdbx_description
1 polymer ?
#
loop_
_entity_poly.entity_id
_entity_poly.type
_entity_poly.pdbx_seq_one_letter_code
_entity_poly.pdbx_strand_id
1 'polypeptide(L)'
;MTPQFARAIDPIFLYALDLISRIAEDQHPLPQEERIRICALIDQGAASVPGGESWELAKYAIVAWIDDILVGSTWKYASWWQDNVLEVELFNTRLCFEQFFIHSQRAIALPNRDALEVHYICGILGFRG
;
A
#
# COMPACT_ATOMS: atom_id res chain seq x y z
N MET A 1 13.49 -9.93 4.24
CA MET A 1 12.44 -10.21 3.26
C MET A 1 13.08 -11.04 2.18
N THR A 2 12.40 -12.04 1.64
CA THR A 2 12.94 -12.87 0.56
C THR A 2 13.14 -12.03 -0.70
N PRO A 3 14.18 -12.30 -1.51
CA PRO A 3 14.41 -11.55 -2.75
C PRO A 3 13.24 -11.60 -3.74
N GLN A 4 12.47 -12.70 -3.73
CA GLN A 4 11.28 -12.82 -4.56
C GLN A 4 10.17 -11.87 -4.11
N PHE A 5 9.91 -11.80 -2.79
CA PHE A 5 8.88 -10.93 -2.23
C PHE A 5 9.24 -9.45 -2.37
N ALA A 6 10.53 -9.10 -2.19
CA ALA A 6 11.02 -7.74 -2.45
C ALA A 6 10.75 -7.31 -3.90
N ARG A 7 11.09 -8.15 -4.88
CA ARG A 7 10.80 -7.87 -6.30
C ARG A 7 9.31 -7.68 -6.60
N ALA A 8 8.43 -8.28 -5.80
CA ALA A 8 6.98 -8.15 -5.95
C ALA A 8 6.45 -6.82 -5.41
N ILE A 9 7.02 -6.33 -4.29
CA ILE A 9 6.53 -5.14 -3.59
C ILE A 9 7.27 -3.85 -3.96
N ASP A 10 8.56 -3.93 -4.31
CA ASP A 10 9.40 -2.77 -4.65
C ASP A 10 8.77 -1.89 -5.75
N PRO A 11 8.22 -2.42 -6.85
CA PRO A 11 7.59 -1.59 -7.88
C PRO A 11 6.40 -0.78 -7.36
N ILE A 12 5.66 -1.33 -6.39
CA ILE A 12 4.48 -0.66 -5.80
C ILE A 12 4.95 0.52 -4.93
N PHE A 13 5.94 0.29 -4.05
CA PHE A 13 6.51 1.35 -3.21
C PHE A 13 7.17 2.44 -4.04
N LEU A 14 8.00 2.07 -5.01
CA LEU A 14 8.69 3.04 -5.87
C LEU A 14 7.71 3.91 -6.65
N TYR A 15 6.62 3.30 -7.16
CA TYR A 15 5.58 4.06 -7.85
C TYR A 15 4.83 5.02 -6.92
N ALA A 16 4.45 4.57 -5.73
CA ALA A 16 3.78 5.42 -4.75
C ALA A 16 4.67 6.59 -4.29
N LEU A 17 5.97 6.34 -4.04
CA LEU A 17 6.93 7.38 -3.67
C LEU A 17 7.17 8.39 -4.80
N ASP A 18 7.23 7.92 -6.05
CA ASP A 18 7.29 8.79 -7.23
C ASP A 18 6.03 9.65 -7.34
N LEU A 19 4.84 9.07 -7.18
CA LEU A 19 3.58 9.79 -7.19
C LEU A 19 3.54 10.89 -6.12
N ILE A 20 3.95 10.58 -4.88
CA ILE A 20 4.05 11.57 -3.80
C ILE A 20 5.02 12.69 -4.17
N SER A 21 6.16 12.35 -4.80
CA SER A 21 7.15 13.34 -5.24
C SER A 21 6.57 14.25 -6.34
N ARG A 22 5.88 13.70 -7.34
CA ARG A 22 5.17 14.45 -8.38
C ARG A 22 4.13 15.40 -7.78
N ILE A 23 3.34 14.92 -6.80
CA ILE A 23 2.37 15.74 -6.06
C ILE A 23 3.05 16.91 -5.32
N ALA A 24 4.19 16.65 -4.67
CA ALA A 24 4.94 17.68 -3.95
C ALA A 24 5.55 18.74 -4.88
N GLU A 25 5.83 18.37 -6.14
CA GLU A 25 6.27 19.27 -7.21
C GLU A 25 5.12 20.03 -7.90
N ASP A 26 3.93 20.05 -7.29
CA ASP A 26 2.70 20.67 -7.82
C ASP A 26 2.21 20.06 -9.15
N GLN A 27 2.63 18.83 -9.46
CA GLN A 27 2.03 18.04 -10.52
C GLN A 27 0.72 17.41 -10.01
N HIS A 28 -0.32 17.44 -10.85
CA HIS A 28 -1.63 16.90 -10.49
C HIS A 28 -2.06 15.81 -11.48
N PRO A 29 -1.44 14.62 -11.43
CA PRO A 29 -1.86 13.50 -12.26
C PRO A 29 -3.31 13.12 -11.99
N LEU A 30 -3.97 12.50 -12.97
CA LEU A 30 -5.38 12.11 -12.84
C LEU A 30 -5.50 10.92 -11.87
N PRO A 31 -6.32 11.04 -10.81
CA PRO A 31 -6.30 10.06 -9.74
C PRO A 31 -6.86 8.70 -10.18
N GLN A 32 -7.74 8.66 -11.19
CA GLN A 32 -8.22 7.41 -11.79
C GLN A 32 -7.09 6.63 -12.47
N GLU A 33 -6.20 7.31 -13.19
CA GLU A 33 -5.08 6.67 -13.90
C GLU A 33 -4.06 6.12 -12.91
N GLU A 34 -3.75 6.90 -11.88
CA GLU A 34 -2.84 6.50 -10.80
C GLU A 34 -3.40 5.30 -10.02
N ARG A 35 -4.71 5.28 -9.73
CA ARG A 35 -5.40 4.15 -9.10
C ARG A 35 -5.32 2.87 -9.93
N ILE A 36 -5.65 2.95 -11.22
CA ILE A 36 -5.55 1.81 -12.15
C ILE A 36 -4.11 1.28 -12.18
N ARG A 37 -3.12 2.18 -12.19
CA ARG A 37 -1.71 1.80 -12.25
C ARG A 37 -1.24 1.11 -10.96
N ILE A 38 -1.64 1.62 -9.79
CA ILE A 38 -1.32 1.01 -8.50
C ILE A 38 -1.95 -0.39 -8.39
N CYS A 39 -3.23 -0.54 -8.74
CA CYS A 39 -3.89 -1.85 -8.74
C CYS A 39 -3.19 -2.84 -9.68
N ALA A 40 -2.81 -2.40 -10.89
CA ALA A 40 -2.08 -3.24 -11.83
C ALA A 40 -0.70 -3.70 -11.28
N LEU A 41 0.00 -2.86 -10.51
CA LEU A 41 1.26 -3.23 -9.86
C LEU A 41 1.04 -4.23 -8.71
N ILE A 42 -0.04 -4.05 -7.94
CA ILE A 42 -0.44 -5.00 -6.89
C ILE A 42 -0.75 -6.37 -7.51
N ASP A 43 -1.51 -6.41 -8.61
CA ASP A 43 -1.85 -7.66 -9.31
C ASP A 43 -0.62 -8.37 -9.88
N GLN A 44 0.32 -7.61 -10.45
CA GLN A 44 1.61 -8.13 -10.91
C GLN A 44 2.44 -8.71 -9.75
N GLY A 45 2.50 -8.00 -8.63
CA GLY A 45 3.15 -8.48 -7.41
C GLY A 45 2.54 -9.80 -6.93
N ALA A 46 1.20 -9.86 -6.86
CA ALA A 46 0.46 -11.04 -6.44
C ALA A 46 0.73 -12.26 -7.32
N ALA A 47 0.87 -12.06 -8.64
CA ALA A 47 1.18 -13.12 -9.58
C ALA A 47 2.65 -13.63 -9.48
N SER A 48 3.53 -12.85 -8.86
CA SER A 48 4.98 -13.14 -8.79
C SER A 48 5.42 -13.87 -7.51
N VAL A 49 4.55 -13.98 -6.51
CA VAL A 49 4.80 -14.68 -5.24
C VAL A 49 3.75 -15.76 -5.01
N PRO A 50 4.06 -16.81 -4.21
CA PRO A 50 3.03 -17.69 -3.71
C PRO A 50 1.99 -16.86 -2.94
N GLY A 51 0.71 -17.01 -3.31
CA GLY A 51 -0.38 -16.40 -2.57
C GLY A 51 -0.48 -16.95 -1.13
N GLY A 52 -1.46 -16.43 -0.38
CA GLY A 52 -1.72 -16.84 1.01
C GLY A 52 -1.53 -15.71 2.00
N GLU A 53 -1.56 -16.04 3.29
CA GLU A 53 -1.69 -15.04 4.36
C GLU A 53 -0.55 -14.02 4.37
N SER A 54 0.69 -14.41 4.04
CA SER A 54 1.82 -13.47 3.98
C SER A 54 1.61 -12.38 2.91
N TRP A 55 1.09 -12.74 1.73
CA TRP A 55 0.81 -11.75 0.69
C TRP A 55 -0.39 -10.87 1.07
N GLU A 56 -1.46 -11.47 1.59
CA GLU A 56 -2.66 -10.71 1.97
C GLU A 56 -2.38 -9.67 3.06
N LEU A 57 -1.58 -10.03 4.07
CA LEU A 57 -1.16 -9.10 5.12
C LEU A 57 -0.24 -7.98 4.58
N ALA A 58 0.69 -8.30 3.68
CA ALA A 58 1.56 -7.30 3.06
C ALA A 58 0.79 -6.34 2.13
N LYS A 59 -0.12 -6.90 1.30
CA LYS A 59 -0.99 -6.14 0.41
C LYS A 59 -1.84 -5.15 1.18
N TYR A 60 -2.42 -5.59 2.30
CA TYR A 60 -3.19 -4.70 3.17
C TYR A 60 -2.34 -3.55 3.72
N ALA A 61 -1.14 -3.85 4.22
CA ALA A 61 -0.22 -2.84 4.74
C ALA A 61 0.15 -1.77 3.71
N ILE A 62 0.47 -2.19 2.49
CA ILE A 62 0.82 -1.28 1.38
C ILE A 62 -0.37 -0.41 1.00
N VAL A 63 -1.56 -1.01 0.85
CA VAL A 63 -2.79 -0.29 0.52
C VAL A 63 -3.15 0.74 1.59
N ALA A 64 -3.10 0.35 2.87
CA ALA A 64 -3.33 1.24 3.99
C ALA A 64 -2.36 2.44 3.98
N TRP A 65 -1.08 2.21 3.72
CA TRP A 65 -0.08 3.28 3.64
C TRP A 65 -0.31 4.21 2.44
N ILE A 66 -0.61 3.67 1.26
CA ILE A 66 -0.89 4.47 0.06
C ILE A 66 -2.15 5.33 0.28
N ASP A 67 -3.22 4.76 0.82
CA ASP A 67 -4.44 5.51 1.08
C ASP A 67 -4.22 6.63 2.11
N ASP A 68 -3.55 6.32 3.23
CA ASP A 68 -3.23 7.30 4.27
C ASP A 68 -2.42 8.49 3.72
N ILE A 69 -1.31 8.19 3.02
CA ILE A 69 -0.41 9.25 2.55
C ILE A 69 -1.03 10.09 1.43
N LEU A 70 -1.83 9.50 0.53
CA LEU A 70 -2.49 10.25 -0.54
C LEU A 70 -3.64 11.10 -0.02
N VAL A 71 -4.44 10.59 0.92
CA VAL A 71 -5.50 11.37 1.59
C VAL A 71 -4.91 12.53 2.40
N GLY A 72 -3.78 12.31 3.08
CA GLY A 72 -3.09 13.33 3.87
C GLY A 72 -2.19 14.29 3.08
N SER A 73 -2.09 14.11 1.75
CA SER A 73 -1.18 14.90 0.90
C SER A 73 -1.73 16.28 0.51
N THR A 74 -0.89 17.09 -0.13
CA THR A 74 -1.28 18.36 -0.77
C THR A 74 -1.94 18.19 -2.14
N TRP A 75 -2.23 16.95 -2.55
CA TRP A 75 -2.79 16.66 -3.87
C TRP A 75 -4.16 17.30 -4.04
N LYS A 76 -4.39 17.96 -5.18
CA LYS A 76 -5.69 18.55 -5.53
C LYS A 76 -6.83 17.53 -5.50
N TYR A 77 -6.51 16.24 -5.69
CA TYR A 77 -7.48 15.15 -5.72
C TYR A 77 -7.52 14.33 -4.41
N ALA A 78 -6.92 14.79 -3.32
CA ALA A 78 -6.94 14.07 -2.03
C ALA A 78 -8.36 13.73 -1.55
N SER A 79 -9.31 14.67 -1.66
CA SER A 79 -10.73 14.41 -1.33
C SER A 79 -11.37 13.39 -2.27
N TRP A 80 -11.02 13.40 -3.56
CA TRP A 80 -11.49 12.37 -4.48
C TRP A 80 -10.93 11.01 -4.08
N TRP A 81 -9.65 10.94 -3.70
CA TRP A 81 -9.02 9.70 -3.26
C TRP A 81 -9.66 9.18 -1.97
N GLN A 82 -9.99 10.04 -1.01
CA GLN A 82 -10.69 9.67 0.22
C GLN A 82 -12.05 8.98 -0.03
N ASP A 83 -12.75 9.39 -1.08
CA ASP A 83 -14.00 8.76 -1.49
C ASP A 83 -13.79 7.45 -2.27
N ASN A 84 -12.61 7.27 -2.88
CA ASN A 84 -12.27 6.19 -3.80
C ASN A 84 -11.05 5.35 -3.34
N VAL A 85 -10.80 5.31 -2.03
CA VAL A 85 -9.66 4.60 -1.41
C VAL A 85 -9.57 3.16 -1.88
N LEU A 86 -8.34 2.66 -2.02
CA LEU A 86 -8.05 1.31 -2.46
C LEU A 86 -8.56 0.27 -1.45
N GLU A 87 -8.54 0.60 -0.15
CA GLU A 87 -9.00 -0.28 0.92
C GLU A 87 -10.44 -0.78 0.69
N VAL A 88 -11.35 0.11 0.26
CA VAL A 88 -12.76 -0.25 0.02
C VAL A 88 -12.89 -1.22 -1.13
N GLU A 89 -12.16 -1.00 -2.22
CA GLU A 89 -12.23 -1.86 -3.42
C GLU A 89 -11.62 -3.23 -3.17
N LEU A 90 -10.47 -3.28 -2.50
CA LEU A 90 -9.67 -4.50 -2.36
C LEU A 90 -10.06 -5.34 -1.14
N PHE A 91 -10.59 -4.70 -0.08
CA PHE A 91 -10.85 -5.36 1.20
C PHE A 91 -12.24 -5.09 1.77
N ASN A 92 -13.04 -4.21 1.14
CA ASN A 92 -14.38 -3.84 1.60
C ASN A 92 -14.40 -3.31 3.06
N THR A 93 -13.40 -2.49 3.41
CA THR A 93 -13.25 -1.85 4.72
C THR A 93 -12.79 -0.39 4.58
N ARG A 94 -12.93 0.39 5.67
CA ARG A 94 -12.42 1.76 5.86
C ARG A 94 -11.72 1.91 7.23
N LEU A 95 -11.08 0.84 7.68
CA LEU A 95 -10.53 0.69 9.03
C LEU A 95 -9.00 0.53 8.99
N CYS A 96 -8.35 1.03 7.94
CA CYS A 96 -6.90 0.93 7.75
C CYS A 96 -6.10 1.32 9.00
N PHE A 97 -6.53 2.36 9.70
CA PHE A 97 -5.88 2.87 10.91
C PHE A 97 -5.84 1.86 12.08
N GLU A 98 -6.85 1.02 12.22
CA GLU A 98 -6.90 -0.02 13.27
C GLU A 98 -6.37 -1.36 12.74
N GLN A 99 -6.88 -1.78 11.59
CA GLN A 99 -6.62 -3.09 11.01
C GLN A 99 -5.16 -3.25 10.60
N PHE A 100 -4.45 -2.18 10.21
CA PHE A 100 -3.02 -2.25 9.94
C PHE A 100 -2.24 -2.82 11.12
N PHE A 101 -2.50 -2.35 12.35
CA PHE A 101 -1.79 -2.83 13.53
C PHE A 101 -2.21 -4.25 13.91
N ILE A 102 -3.47 -4.62 13.72
CA ILE A 102 -3.95 -6.00 13.91
C ILE A 102 -3.25 -6.93 12.92
N HIS A 103 -3.17 -6.56 11.65
CA HIS A 103 -2.49 -7.32 10.60
C HIS A 103 -0.99 -7.43 10.85
N SER A 104 -0.36 -6.38 11.39
CA SER A 104 1.05 -6.44 11.79
C SER A 104 1.29 -7.47 12.89
N GLN A 105 0.40 -7.56 13.89
CA GLN A 105 0.49 -8.57 14.94
C GLN A 105 0.30 -9.97 14.39
N ARG A 106 -0.60 -10.16 13.42
CA ARG A 106 -0.77 -11.44 12.72
C ARG A 106 0.48 -11.80 11.92
N ALA A 107 1.13 -10.83 11.28
CA ALA A 107 2.39 -11.05 10.55
C ALA A 107 3.53 -11.50 11.47
N ILE A 108 3.56 -11.09 12.74
CA ILE A 108 4.52 -11.59 13.75
C ILE A 108 4.36 -13.10 13.98
N ALA A 109 3.14 -13.63 13.91
CA ALA A 109 2.88 -15.04 14.13
C ALA A 109 3.27 -15.93 12.93
N LEU A 110 3.50 -15.35 11.75
CA LEU A 110 3.88 -16.11 10.57
C LEU A 110 5.32 -16.64 10.65
N PRO A 111 5.59 -17.85 10.11
CA PRO A 111 6.94 -18.40 10.07
C PRO A 111 7.88 -17.59 9.17
N ASN A 112 7.34 -16.99 8.11
CA ASN A 112 8.04 -16.05 7.24
C ASN A 112 7.87 -14.61 7.74
N ARG A 113 8.91 -13.78 7.56
CA ARG A 113 8.93 -12.37 7.97
C ARG A 113 8.60 -11.39 6.85
N ASP A 114 8.35 -11.86 5.63
CA ASP A 114 8.06 -11.00 4.47
C ASP A 114 6.94 -9.98 4.74
N ALA A 115 5.77 -10.45 5.21
CA ALA A 115 4.67 -9.56 5.54
C ALA A 115 5.01 -8.57 6.66
N LEU A 116 5.74 -9.03 7.68
CA LEU A 116 6.11 -8.21 8.83
C LEU A 116 7.08 -7.09 8.41
N GLU A 117 8.03 -7.40 7.54
CA GLU A 117 8.97 -6.42 7.01
C GLU A 117 8.27 -5.35 6.15
N VAL A 118 7.23 -5.71 5.41
CA VAL A 118 6.39 -4.72 4.71
C VAL A 118 5.70 -3.76 5.68
N HIS A 119 5.18 -4.25 6.82
CA HIS A 119 4.61 -3.37 7.85
C HIS A 119 5.67 -2.43 8.44
N TYR A 120 6.90 -2.91 8.66
CA TYR A 120 8.01 -2.06 9.10
C TYR A 120 8.33 -0.96 8.09
N ILE A 121 8.39 -1.30 6.80
CA ILE A 121 8.60 -0.32 5.73
C ILE A 121 7.50 0.74 5.74
N CYS A 122 6.23 0.34 5.79
CA CYS A 122 5.10 1.28 5.85
C CYS A 122 5.19 2.22 7.07
N GLY A 123 5.57 1.68 8.23
CA GLY A 123 5.79 2.49 9.44
C GLY A 123 6.97 3.47 9.30
N ILE A 124 8.09 3.05 8.69
CA ILE A 124 9.25 3.93 8.42
C ILE A 124 8.86 5.03 7.44
N LEU A 125 8.09 4.70 6.40
CA LEU A 125 7.60 5.62 5.38
C LEU A 125 6.45 6.53 5.86
N GLY A 126 6.10 6.48 7.14
CA GLY A 126 5.27 7.49 7.77
C GLY A 126 3.83 7.08 8.07
N PHE A 127 3.42 5.83 7.86
CA PHE A 127 2.09 5.39 8.30
C PHE A 127 1.94 5.53 9.82
N ARG A 128 0.87 6.19 10.29
CA ARG A 128 0.65 6.43 11.73
C ARG A 128 -0.68 5.92 12.27
N GLY A 129 -1.66 5.66 11.42
CA GLY A 129 -3.02 5.47 11.90
C GLY A 129 -3.74 6.80 12.12
#